data_AF-A0A966SZ84-F1
#
_entry.id   AF-A0A966SZ84-F1
#
_cell.length_a   1.000
_cell.length_b   1.000
_cell.length_c   1.000
_cell.angle_alpha   90.00
_cell.angle_beta   90.00
_cell.angle_gamma   90.00
#
_symmetry.space_group_name_H-M   'P 1'
#
loop_
_entity.id
_entity.type
_entity.pdbx_description
1 polymer ?
#
loop_
_entity_poly.entity_id
_entity_poly.type
_entity_poly.pdbx_seq_one_letter_code
_entity_poly.pdbx_strand_id
1 'polypeptide(L)'
;MAPRWLALSALLGHGAAAGAQAGLSVPLHCRIGEGQWTPCTMTVQRIGEHWWLQVGQQRFEFRSDGRGSTTVGDGAGAIRAVQPVWREPRALCWDGICAKGDLPLD
;
A
#
# COMPACT_ATOMS: atom_id res chain seq x y z
N MET A 1 -30.37 59.45 10.16
CA MET A 1 -29.78 58.46 11.08
C MET A 1 -29.73 57.10 10.40
N ALA A 2 -28.56 56.46 10.33
CA ALA A 2 -28.37 55.12 9.74
C ALA A 2 -27.98 54.11 10.83
N PRO A 3 -28.41 52.84 10.76
CA PRO A 3 -27.73 51.73 11.43
C PRO A 3 -27.02 50.87 10.37
N ARG A 4 -25.69 50.99 10.24
CA ARG A 4 -24.66 50.14 10.88
C ARG A 4 -24.95 48.64 10.80
N TRP A 5 -24.54 48.09 9.66
CA TRP A 5 -24.40 46.66 9.39
C TRP A 5 -23.32 46.08 10.31
N LEU A 6 -23.66 45.04 11.08
CA LEU A 6 -22.68 44.18 11.76
C LEU A 6 -22.47 42.95 10.88
N ALA A 7 -21.40 42.95 10.11
CA ALA A 7 -20.95 41.76 9.38
C ALA A 7 -20.28 40.79 10.38
N LEU A 8 -20.92 39.64 10.61
CA LEU A 8 -20.31 38.52 11.32
C LEU A 8 -19.49 37.71 10.31
N SER A 9 -18.17 37.87 10.33
CA SER A 9 -17.24 37.04 9.56
C SER A 9 -17.08 35.68 10.23
N ALA A 10 -17.84 34.68 9.79
CA ALA A 10 -17.61 33.28 10.15
C ALA A 10 -16.47 32.71 9.28
N LEU A 11 -15.25 32.70 9.81
CA LEU A 11 -14.13 31.94 9.27
C LEU A 11 -14.35 30.46 9.62
N LEU A 12 -15.09 29.74 8.79
CA LEU A 12 -15.15 28.28 8.88
C LEU A 12 -13.87 27.70 8.26
N GLY A 13 -13.04 27.15 9.14
CA GLY A 13 -11.81 26.46 8.79
C GLY A 13 -12.09 25.32 7.81
N HIS A 14 -11.44 25.37 6.66
CA HIS A 14 -11.43 24.28 5.70
C HIS A 14 -10.54 23.17 6.28
N GLY A 15 -11.16 22.20 6.95
CA GLY A 15 -10.50 20.96 7.30
C GLY A 15 -10.02 20.30 6.01
N ALA A 16 -8.72 20.33 5.78
CA ALA A 16 -8.10 19.56 4.71
C ALA A 16 -8.30 18.07 5.03
N ALA A 17 -9.34 17.47 4.46
CA ALA A 17 -9.37 16.04 4.29
C ALA A 17 -8.16 15.70 3.41
N ALA A 18 -7.09 15.23 4.04
CA ALA A 18 -5.93 14.69 3.35
C ALA A 18 -6.47 13.55 2.45
N GLY A 19 -6.65 13.86 1.17
CA GLY A 19 -7.15 12.91 0.20
C GLY A 19 -6.23 11.71 0.21
N ALA A 20 -6.74 10.56 0.64
CA ALA A 20 -6.09 9.29 0.43
C ALA A 20 -5.86 9.18 -1.09
N GLN A 21 -4.61 9.32 -1.51
CA GLN A 21 -4.23 9.15 -2.91
C GLN A 21 -4.71 7.76 -3.32
N ALA A 22 -5.65 7.70 -4.27
CA ALA A 22 -6.23 6.45 -4.72
C ALA A 22 -5.12 5.59 -5.35
N GLY A 23 -4.64 4.59 -4.61
CA GLY A 23 -3.65 3.64 -5.10
C GLY A 23 -4.27 2.70 -6.14
N LEU A 24 -3.47 2.28 -7.13
CA LEU A 24 -3.87 1.25 -8.10
C LEU A 24 -4.04 -0.08 -7.37
N SER A 25 -5.20 -0.72 -7.48
CA SER A 25 -5.45 -2.03 -6.88
C SER A 25 -5.67 -3.10 -7.94
N VAL A 26 -4.95 -4.22 -7.82
CA VAL A 26 -5.05 -5.36 -8.75
C VAL A 26 -5.27 -6.67 -7.98
N PRO A 27 -6.15 -7.57 -8.48
CA PRO A 27 -6.31 -8.90 -7.91
C PRO A 27 -5.11 -9.78 -8.29
N LEU A 28 -4.61 -10.54 -7.32
CA LEU A 28 -3.50 -11.47 -7.46
C LEU A 28 -3.80 -12.80 -6.74
N HIS A 29 -2.89 -13.75 -6.84
CA HIS A 29 -2.81 -14.87 -5.92
C HIS A 29 -1.58 -14.69 -5.04
N CYS A 30 -1.72 -14.90 -3.73
CA CYS A 30 -0.62 -14.81 -2.78
C CYS A 30 -0.38 -16.15 -2.08
N ARG A 31 0.86 -16.39 -1.67
CA ARG A 31 1.24 -17.51 -0.82
C ARG A 31 2.14 -17.00 0.31
N ILE A 32 1.87 -17.45 1.53
CA ILE A 32 2.69 -17.15 2.71
C ILE A 32 3.42 -18.43 3.14
N GLY A 33 4.75 -18.36 3.21
CA GLY A 33 5.62 -19.52 3.40
C GLY A 33 5.36 -20.61 2.33
N GLU A 34 5.21 -21.84 2.80
CA GLU A 34 4.85 -23.01 1.98
C GLU A 34 3.34 -23.27 1.95
N GLY A 35 2.53 -22.25 2.25
CA GLY A 35 1.07 -22.36 2.27
C GLY A 35 0.44 -22.59 0.89
N GLN A 36 -0.89 -22.62 0.86
CA GLN A 36 -1.62 -22.66 -0.41
C GLN A 36 -1.66 -21.28 -1.06
N TRP A 37 -1.78 -21.25 -2.39
CA TRP A 37 -2.09 -20.01 -3.11
C TRP A 37 -3.53 -19.61 -2.81
N THR A 38 -3.73 -18.37 -2.36
CA THR A 38 -5.05 -17.80 -2.06
C THR A 38 -5.26 -16.49 -2.81
N PRO A 39 -6.49 -16.14 -3.18
CA PRO A 39 -6.79 -14.81 -3.71
C PRO A 39 -6.34 -13.70 -2.74
N CYS A 40 -5.75 -12.65 -3.29
CA CYS A 40 -5.31 -11.48 -2.54
C CYS A 40 -5.39 -10.22 -3.42
N THR A 41 -5.26 -9.05 -2.80
CA THR A 41 -5.21 -7.78 -3.52
C THR A 41 -3.86 -7.12 -3.28
N MET A 42 -3.21 -6.67 -4.35
CA MET A 42 -2.12 -5.70 -4.23
C MET A 42 -2.70 -4.31 -4.42
N THR A 43 -2.32 -3.37 -3.55
CA THR A 43 -2.55 -1.96 -3.79
C THR A 43 -1.22 -1.23 -3.82
N VAL A 44 -0.99 -0.51 -4.91
CA VAL A 44 0.19 0.30 -5.16
C VAL A 44 -0.16 1.74 -4.88
N GLN A 45 0.42 2.29 -3.82
CA GLN A 45 0.31 3.72 -3.53
C GLN A 45 1.32 4.52 -4.34
N ARG A 46 2.51 3.94 -4.56
CA ARG A 46 3.55 4.49 -5.41
C ARG A 46 4.31 3.37 -6.11
N ILE A 47 4.28 3.37 -7.44
CA ILE A 47 4.91 2.36 -8.29
C ILE A 47 6.40 2.26 -7.94
N GLY A 48 6.90 1.04 -7.77
CA GLY A 48 8.31 0.74 -7.44
C GLY A 48 8.78 1.14 -6.03
N GLU A 49 7.97 1.86 -5.25
CA GLU A 49 8.39 2.45 -3.97
C GLU A 49 7.51 2.03 -2.78
N HIS A 50 6.18 2.03 -2.90
CA HIS A 50 5.29 1.74 -1.78
C HIS A 50 4.00 1.05 -2.24
N TRP A 51 3.82 -0.18 -1.75
CA TRP A 51 2.64 -1.01 -2.01
C TRP A 51 2.30 -1.86 -0.78
N TRP A 52 1.15 -2.51 -0.79
CA TRP A 52 0.82 -3.54 0.18
C TRP A 52 0.07 -4.70 -0.46
N LEU A 53 0.16 -5.87 0.18
CA LEU A 53 -0.62 -7.05 -0.12
C LEU A 53 -1.66 -7.25 1.00
N GLN A 54 -2.92 -7.37 0.60
CA GLN A 54 -4.02 -7.78 1.48
C GLN A 54 -4.30 -9.27 1.26
N VAL A 55 -3.92 -10.11 2.24
CA VAL A 55 -4.12 -11.55 2.23
C VAL A 55 -5.09 -11.91 3.35
N GLY A 56 -6.37 -12.08 3.02
CA GLY A 56 -7.42 -12.17 4.02
C GLY A 56 -7.45 -10.91 4.90
N GLN A 57 -7.25 -11.07 6.22
CA GLN A 57 -7.18 -9.94 7.16
C GLN A 57 -5.75 -9.40 7.36
N GLN A 58 -4.72 -10.09 6.87
CA GLN A 58 -3.33 -9.67 7.02
C GLN A 58 -2.95 -8.66 5.93
N ARG A 59 -2.27 -7.59 6.35
CA ARG A 59 -1.70 -6.58 5.45
C ARG A 59 -0.19 -6.63 5.57
N PHE A 60 0.49 -6.87 4.44
CA PHE A 60 1.94 -6.76 4.33
C PHE A 60 2.26 -5.49 3.56
N GLU A 61 2.84 -4.51 4.24
CA GLU A 61 3.20 -3.21 3.66
C GLU A 61 4.68 -3.19 3.28
N PHE A 62 4.96 -2.87 2.03
CA PHE A 62 6.28 -2.89 1.45
C PHE A 62 6.76 -1.48 1.14
N ARG A 63 8.06 -1.25 1.38
CA ARG A 63 8.76 -0.03 0.99
C ARG A 63 10.08 -0.36 0.32
N SER A 64 10.25 0.12 -0.90
CA SER A 64 11.48 0.04 -1.68
C SER A 64 12.15 1.41 -1.72
N ASP A 65 13.48 1.43 -1.63
CA ASP A 65 14.27 2.65 -1.75
C ASP A 65 14.67 2.98 -3.20
N GLY A 66 14.18 2.21 -4.17
CA GLY A 66 14.51 2.33 -5.60
C GLY A 66 15.92 1.87 -5.97
N ARG A 67 16.73 1.44 -5.01
CA ARG A 67 18.11 0.94 -5.21
C ARG A 67 18.25 -0.55 -4.91
N GLY A 68 17.11 -1.23 -4.74
CA GLY A 68 17.05 -2.68 -4.52
C GLY A 68 16.85 -3.09 -3.06
N SER A 69 16.83 -2.14 -2.11
CA SER A 69 16.47 -2.44 -0.73
C SER A 69 14.96 -2.38 -0.59
N THR A 70 14.34 -3.48 -0.19
CA THR A 70 12.91 -3.55 0.15
C THR A 70 12.75 -3.93 1.61
N THR A 71 11.83 -3.29 2.31
CA THR A 71 11.40 -3.66 3.66
C THR A 71 9.93 -4.03 3.65
N VAL A 72 9.53 -4.91 4.56
CA VAL A 72 8.14 -5.30 4.79
C VAL A 72 7.78 -5.13 6.26
N GLY A 73 6.58 -4.60 6.52
CA GLY A 73 5.91 -4.61 7.81
C GLY A 73 4.57 -5.34 7.73
N ASP A 74 4.19 -6.02 8.80
CA ASP A 74 2.94 -6.81 8.90
C ASP A 74 1.83 -6.11 9.71
N GLY A 75 2.02 -4.83 10.02
CA GLY A 75 1.11 -4.04 10.86
C GLY A 75 1.26 -4.28 12.36
N ALA A 76 2.01 -5.29 12.81
CA ALA A 76 2.32 -5.52 14.23
C ALA A 76 3.53 -4.68 14.73
N GLY A 77 4.13 -3.87 13.84
CA GLY A 77 5.21 -2.94 14.15
C GLY A 77 6.62 -3.48 13.87
N ALA A 78 6.77 -4.78 13.58
CA ALA A 78 8.03 -5.34 13.14
C ALA A 78 8.26 -5.02 11.66
N ILE A 79 9.40 -4.39 11.35
CA ILE A 79 9.86 -4.14 9.98
C ILE A 79 11.10 -4.97 9.73
N ARG A 80 11.15 -5.68 8.60
CA ARG A 80 12.33 -6.46 8.18
C ARG A 80 12.71 -6.18 6.73
N ALA A 81 14.00 -6.24 6.44
CA ALA A 81 14.50 -6.22 5.07
C ALA A 81 14.15 -7.54 4.37
N VAL A 82 13.81 -7.45 3.08
CA VAL A 82 13.46 -8.59 2.22
C VAL A 82 14.02 -8.39 0.82
N GLN A 83 14.37 -9.48 0.14
CA GLN A 83 14.84 -9.41 -1.24
C GLN A 83 13.75 -9.90 -2.21
N PRO A 84 13.37 -9.10 -3.22
CA PRO A 84 12.54 -9.60 -4.33
C PRO A 84 13.27 -10.70 -5.11
N VAL A 85 12.61 -11.84 -5.30
CA VAL A 85 13.11 -12.94 -6.13
C VAL A 85 11.97 -13.57 -6.93
N TRP A 86 12.17 -13.76 -8.23
CA TRP A 86 11.27 -14.53 -9.07
C TRP A 86 11.49 -16.03 -8.80
N ARG A 87 10.44 -16.75 -8.40
CA ARG A 87 10.52 -18.20 -8.05
C ARG A 87 9.73 -19.10 -8.99
N GLU A 88 8.59 -18.62 -9.47
CA GLU A 88 7.73 -19.33 -10.42
C GLU A 88 7.35 -18.36 -11.55
N PRO A 89 6.82 -18.84 -12.69
CA PRO A 89 6.32 -17.96 -13.73
C PRO A 89 5.33 -16.94 -13.15
N ARG A 90 5.64 -15.65 -13.33
CA ARG A 90 4.85 -14.52 -12.83
C ARG A 90 4.66 -14.49 -11.30
N ALA A 91 5.49 -15.19 -10.53
CA ALA A 91 5.46 -15.14 -9.07
C ALA A 91 6.72 -14.46 -8.50
N LEU A 92 6.51 -13.29 -7.92
CA LEU A 92 7.54 -12.55 -7.21
C LEU A 92 7.41 -12.80 -5.71
N CYS A 93 8.52 -13.13 -5.05
CA CYS A 93 8.56 -13.44 -3.62
C CYS A 93 9.49 -12.50 -2.87
N TRP A 94 9.10 -12.16 -1.64
CA TRP A 94 9.84 -11.38 -0.66
C TRP A 94 9.93 -12.21 0.63
N ASP A 95 10.97 -13.03 0.74
CA ASP A 95 11.28 -13.87 1.92
C ASP A 95 10.05 -14.56 2.53
N GLY A 96 9.41 -15.41 1.71
CA GLY A 96 8.25 -16.20 2.09
C GLY A 96 6.90 -15.53 1.84
N ILE A 97 6.84 -14.25 1.46
CA ILE A 97 5.60 -13.62 0.98
C ILE A 97 5.65 -13.58 -0.54
N CYS A 98 4.82 -14.37 -1.21
CA CYS A 98 4.80 -14.44 -2.67
C CYS A 98 3.50 -13.86 -3.22
N ALA A 99 3.59 -13.18 -4.36
CA ALA A 99 2.45 -12.70 -5.14
C ALA A 99 2.61 -13.12 -6.60
N LYS A 100 1.51 -13.60 -7.20
CA LYS A 100 1.46 -14.13 -8.55
C LYS A 100 0.35 -13.48 -9.36
N GLY A 101 0.68 -13.01 -10.55
CA GLY A 101 -0.26 -12.33 -11.44
C GLY A 101 0.42 -11.24 -12.25
N ASP A 102 -0.34 -10.20 -12.61
CA ASP A 102 0.17 -9.00 -13.27
C ASP A 102 0.53 -7.99 -12.18
N LEU A 103 1.82 -7.91 -11.85
CA LEU A 103 2.36 -7.13 -10.73
C LEU A 103 2.74 -5.72 -11.23
N PRO A 104 2.01 -4.65 -10.87
CA PRO A 104 2.27 -3.29 -11.36
C PRO A 104 3.34 -2.59 -10.51
N LEU A 105 4.55 -3.14 -10.51
CA LEU A 105 5.68 -2.64 -9.71
C LEU A 105 6.81 -2.02 -10.57
N ASP A 106 6.64 -2.04 -11.88
CA ASP A 106 7.53 -1.52 -12.93
C ASP A 106 7.08 -0.15 -13.48
#